data_AF-A0A2D7K4U5-F1
#
_entry.id   AF-A0A2D7K4U5-F1
#
_cell.length_a   1.000
_cell.length_b   1.000
_cell.length_c   1.000
_cell.angle_alpha   90.00
_cell.angle_beta   90.00
_cell.angle_gamma   90.00
#
_symmetry.space_group_name_H-M   'P 1'
#
loop_
_entity.id
_entity.type
_entity.pdbx_description
1 polymer ?
#
loop_
_entity_poly.entity_id
_entity_poly.type
_entity_poly.pdbx_seq_one_letter_code
_entity_poly.pdbx_strand_id
1 'polypeptide(L)'
;MSEKVVTKFHAMQLFTDTFIAETVHLTNEEVGIYTRLLNFHWTKNAKPFTAHQAHRICQCKSAECEFTVDSILREFFIKSGKSEDGNQLWSNKRVVEEHQYLTEKYAKRSRAGKLGAIAKHSASGKTMAPIPNPNPKPNKNIYDEHFEELWKKLSIKRGSKFEAYKIWCKLDNIISLSIKEIATIYNAQMKDIEAKFVPHFSTWLHQRRWEIDEKDERKSDSATIIDKMTRLGFDFTHSEDNFNYFKKDNKQYKIDRYDKEHMILDA
;
A
#
# COMPACT_ATOMS: atom_id res chain seq x y z
N MET A 1 39.61 -1.71 -11.53
CA MET A 1 38.28 -1.28 -11.05
C MET A 1 37.58 -2.51 -10.49
N SER A 2 37.41 -2.63 -9.17
CA SER A 2 36.74 -3.79 -8.57
C SER A 2 35.27 -3.79 -8.96
N GLU A 3 34.80 -4.85 -9.60
CA GLU A 3 33.41 -5.08 -9.93
C GLU A 3 32.53 -4.83 -8.68
N LYS A 4 31.60 -3.88 -8.76
CA LYS A 4 30.68 -3.60 -7.65
C LYS A 4 29.83 -4.84 -7.43
N VAL A 5 30.16 -5.63 -6.40
CA VAL A 5 29.33 -6.75 -5.94
C VAL A 5 28.00 -6.15 -5.48
N VAL A 6 26.98 -6.24 -6.34
CA VAL A 6 25.61 -5.83 -6.00
C VAL A 6 25.09 -6.83 -4.95
N THR A 7 24.70 -6.30 -3.78
CA THR A 7 24.11 -7.11 -2.72
C THR A 7 22.77 -7.67 -3.21
N LYS A 8 22.60 -8.98 -3.16
CA LYS A 8 21.40 -9.66 -3.66
C LYS A 8 20.20 -9.48 -2.72
N PHE A 9 20.45 -9.32 -1.41
CA PHE A 9 19.43 -9.19 -0.37
C PHE A 9 19.72 -7.99 0.53
N HIS A 10 18.79 -7.04 0.58
CA HIS A 10 18.97 -5.80 1.34
C HIS A 10 18.78 -5.98 2.85
N ALA A 11 17.89 -6.88 3.27
CA ALA A 11 17.55 -7.10 4.67
C ALA A 11 18.14 -8.42 5.17
N MET A 12 18.89 -8.37 6.27
CA MET A 12 19.34 -9.54 7.03
C MET A 12 18.32 -9.82 8.14
N GLN A 13 17.86 -11.06 8.26
CA GLN A 13 17.03 -11.46 9.40
C GLN A 13 17.93 -11.74 10.60
N LEU A 14 17.69 -11.02 11.70
CA LEU A 14 18.39 -11.24 12.97
C LEU A 14 17.51 -12.11 13.88
N PHE A 15 18.04 -13.26 14.27
CA PHE A 15 17.39 -14.17 15.21
C PHE A 15 17.66 -13.69 16.63
N THR A 16 16.80 -12.80 17.12
CA THR A 16 17.06 -12.04 18.35
C THR A 16 17.19 -12.90 19.59
N ASP A 17 16.43 -13.99 19.67
CA ASP A 17 16.51 -14.97 20.76
C ASP A 17 17.90 -15.61 20.84
N THR A 18 18.40 -16.11 19.72
CA THR A 18 19.71 -16.75 19.64
C THR A 18 20.83 -15.73 19.78
N PHE A 19 20.68 -14.57 19.14
CA PHE A 19 21.68 -13.50 19.20
C PHE A 19 21.90 -13.05 20.65
N ILE A 20 20.82 -12.83 21.42
CA ILE A 20 20.95 -12.44 22.83
C ILE A 20 21.55 -13.59 23.66
N ALA A 21 21.13 -14.83 23.43
CA ALA A 21 21.66 -15.98 24.17
C ALA A 21 23.16 -16.22 23.91
N GLU A 22 23.61 -16.11 22.65
CA GLU A 22 25.00 -16.36 22.24
C GLU A 22 25.95 -15.19 22.53
N THR A 23 25.43 -13.98 22.84
CA THR A 23 26.26 -12.78 23.06
C THR A 23 26.21 -12.25 24.48
N VAL A 24 25.53 -12.94 25.40
CA VAL A 24 25.30 -12.48 26.78
C VAL A 24 26.59 -12.24 27.58
N HIS A 25 27.66 -12.96 27.25
CA HIS A 25 28.97 -12.84 27.90
C HIS A 25 29.87 -11.77 27.28
N LEU A 26 29.47 -11.20 26.13
CA LEU A 26 30.25 -10.20 25.43
C LEU A 26 30.03 -8.82 26.02
N THR A 27 31.08 -8.00 25.98
CA THR A 27 31.00 -6.56 26.23
C THR A 27 30.24 -5.85 25.10
N ASN A 28 29.76 -4.63 25.36
CA ASN A 28 29.09 -3.81 24.34
C ASN A 28 29.99 -3.55 23.11
N GLU A 29 31.30 -3.44 23.31
CA GLU A 29 32.26 -3.26 22.22
C GLU A 29 32.36 -4.52 21.35
N GLU A 30 32.48 -5.69 21.99
CA GLU A 30 32.50 -6.99 21.32
C GLU A 30 31.22 -7.28 20.54
N VAL A 31 30.05 -6.97 21.12
CA VAL A 31 28.75 -7.06 20.44
C VAL A 31 28.73 -6.14 19.20
N GLY A 32 29.28 -4.93 19.32
CA GLY A 32 29.42 -3.99 18.22
C GLY A 32 30.31 -4.52 17.09
N ILE A 33 31.46 -5.10 17.44
CA ILE A 33 32.39 -5.77 16.50
C ILE A 33 31.69 -6.91 15.78
N TYR A 34 31.07 -7.83 16.53
CA TYR A 34 30.36 -8.98 15.98
C TYR A 34 29.25 -8.57 15.01
N THR A 35 28.41 -7.62 15.41
CA THR A 35 27.32 -7.08 14.59
C THR A 35 27.84 -6.46 13.30
N ARG A 36 28.95 -5.72 13.38
CA ARG A 36 29.56 -5.08 12.21
C ARG A 36 30.12 -6.09 11.21
N LEU A 37 30.76 -7.16 11.69
CA LEU A 37 31.24 -8.25 10.84
C LEU A 37 30.09 -9.04 10.21
N LEU A 38 29.03 -9.37 10.96
CA LEU A 38 27.83 -10.02 10.44
C LEU A 38 27.20 -9.21 9.29
N ASN A 39 26.98 -7.92 9.53
CA ASN A 39 26.40 -7.02 8.53
C ASN A 39 27.27 -6.91 7.28
N PHE A 40 28.60 -6.81 7.45
CA PHE A 40 29.51 -6.79 6.31
C PHE A 40 29.42 -8.10 5.52
N HIS A 41 29.47 -9.24 6.20
CA HIS A 41 29.38 -10.56 5.57
C HIS A 41 28.11 -10.70 4.74
N TRP A 42 26.97 -10.28 5.30
CA TRP A 42 25.68 -10.25 4.61
C TRP A 42 25.71 -9.37 3.36
N THR A 43 26.15 -8.12 3.48
CA THR A 43 26.18 -7.17 2.36
C THR A 43 27.12 -7.61 1.23
N LYS A 44 28.12 -8.44 1.53
CA LYS A 44 29.01 -9.06 0.53
C LYS A 44 28.52 -10.41 0.03
N ASN A 45 27.24 -10.68 0.13
CA ASN A 45 26.60 -11.92 -0.34
C ASN A 45 27.16 -13.18 0.33
N ALA A 46 27.37 -13.12 1.65
CA ALA A 46 27.96 -14.19 2.44
C ALA A 46 29.36 -14.65 1.96
N LYS A 47 30.08 -13.80 1.22
CA LYS A 47 31.47 -14.09 0.82
C LYS A 47 32.40 -14.04 2.03
N PRO A 48 33.27 -15.05 2.22
CA PRO A 48 34.20 -15.06 3.33
C PRO A 48 35.25 -13.95 3.20
N PHE A 49 35.87 -13.58 4.30
CA PHE A 49 36.87 -12.51 4.39
C PHE A 49 38.04 -12.91 5.30
N THR A 50 39.18 -12.22 5.16
CA THR A 50 40.38 -12.49 5.98
C THR A 50 40.36 -11.72 7.30
N ALA A 51 41.19 -12.13 8.27
CA ALA A 51 41.34 -11.41 9.54
C ALA A 51 41.77 -9.95 9.32
N HIS A 52 42.75 -9.71 8.43
CA HIS A 52 43.16 -8.36 8.05
C HIS A 52 41.99 -7.53 7.48
N GLN A 53 41.11 -8.13 6.67
CA GLN A 53 39.90 -7.44 6.22
C GLN A 53 38.96 -7.15 7.40
N ALA A 54 38.80 -8.08 8.35
CA ALA A 54 37.99 -7.89 9.56
C ALA A 54 38.48 -6.71 10.41
N HIS A 55 39.80 -6.58 10.61
CA HIS A 55 40.42 -5.45 11.31
C HIS A 55 40.09 -4.12 10.62
N ARG A 56 40.19 -4.07 9.29
CA ARG A 56 39.82 -2.88 8.50
C ARG A 56 38.32 -2.59 8.55
N ILE A 57 37.47 -3.62 8.49
CA ILE A 57 36.01 -3.49 8.62
C ILE A 57 35.68 -2.88 9.98
N CYS A 58 36.32 -3.34 11.06
CA CYS A 58 36.09 -2.84 12.41
C CYS A 58 36.79 -1.50 12.70
N GLN A 59 37.61 -0.99 11.76
CA GLN A 59 38.41 0.22 11.92
C GLN A 59 39.36 0.16 13.13
N CYS A 60 40.00 -0.99 13.35
CA CYS A 60 40.97 -1.12 14.42
C CYS A 60 42.15 -0.15 14.25
N LYS A 61 42.55 0.48 15.36
CA LYS A 61 43.67 1.44 15.45
C LYS A 61 44.73 1.02 16.47
N SER A 62 44.50 -0.07 17.19
CA SER A 62 45.36 -0.60 18.25
C SER A 62 45.45 -2.11 18.15
N ALA A 63 46.55 -2.69 18.65
CA ALA A 63 46.73 -4.14 18.73
C ALA A 63 45.68 -4.82 19.63
N GLU A 64 45.19 -4.12 20.65
CA GLU A 64 44.10 -4.58 21.50
C GLU A 64 42.79 -4.77 20.70
N CYS A 65 42.43 -3.82 19.84
CA CYS A 65 41.27 -3.96 18.98
C CYS A 65 41.42 -5.16 18.02
N GLU A 66 42.60 -5.33 17.43
CA GLU A 66 42.86 -6.48 16.55
C GLU A 66 42.72 -7.81 17.30
N PHE A 67 43.20 -7.86 18.54
CA PHE A 67 43.04 -9.03 19.41
C PHE A 67 41.57 -9.32 19.72
N THR A 68 40.77 -8.30 20.04
CA THR A 68 39.32 -8.45 20.28
C THR A 68 38.60 -8.94 19.02
N VAL A 69 38.89 -8.36 17.86
CA VAL A 69 38.33 -8.83 16.58
C VAL A 69 38.71 -10.28 16.31
N ASP A 70 39.97 -10.66 16.54
CA ASP A 70 40.43 -12.04 16.35
C ASP A 70 39.75 -13.01 17.31
N SER A 71 39.44 -12.60 18.54
CA SER A 71 38.67 -13.39 19.50
C SER A 71 37.26 -13.65 18.96
N ILE A 72 36.56 -12.61 18.52
CA ILE A 72 35.22 -12.71 17.92
C ILE A 72 35.20 -13.59 16.67
N LEU A 73 36.23 -13.49 15.82
CA LEU A 73 36.35 -14.37 14.66
C LEU A 73 36.48 -15.84 15.06
N ARG A 74 37.31 -16.14 16.07
CA ARG A 74 37.51 -17.52 16.53
C ARG A 74 36.26 -18.12 17.16
N GLU A 75 35.45 -17.30 17.81
CA GLU A 75 34.25 -17.73 18.50
C GLU A 75 33.04 -17.89 17.56
N PHE A 76 32.74 -16.88 16.74
CA PHE A 76 31.48 -16.81 15.97
C PHE A 76 31.64 -17.10 14.47
N PHE A 77 32.86 -17.26 13.97
CA PHE A 77 33.14 -17.53 12.55
C PHE A 77 33.89 -18.85 12.39
N ILE A 78 33.64 -19.52 11.27
CA ILE A 78 34.31 -20.76 10.89
C ILE A 78 35.37 -20.49 9.83
N LYS A 79 36.45 -21.27 9.90
CA LYS A 79 37.50 -21.31 8.87
C LYS A 79 36.92 -21.90 7.59
N SER A 80 36.79 -21.10 6.53
CA SER A 80 36.15 -21.49 5.27
C SER A 80 37.13 -21.81 4.14
N GLY A 81 38.43 -21.88 4.43
CA GLY A 81 39.50 -22.12 3.46
C GLY A 81 40.61 -21.08 3.53
N LYS A 82 41.38 -20.93 2.45
CA LYS A 82 42.42 -19.91 2.32
C LYS A 82 42.16 -19.03 1.10
N SER A 83 42.57 -17.77 1.17
CA SER A 83 42.60 -16.87 0.02
C SER A 83 43.69 -17.31 -0.97
N GLU A 84 43.72 -16.69 -2.15
CA GLU A 84 44.78 -16.88 -3.15
C GLU A 84 46.17 -16.60 -2.55
N ASP A 85 46.27 -15.57 -1.71
CA ASP A 85 47.49 -15.21 -0.97
C ASP A 85 47.82 -16.15 0.22
N GLY A 86 47.08 -17.24 0.41
CA GLY A 86 47.29 -18.20 1.50
C GLY A 86 46.74 -17.79 2.87
N ASN A 87 46.09 -16.63 2.99
CA ASN A 87 45.52 -16.15 4.24
C ASN A 87 44.24 -16.91 4.63
N GLN A 88 44.04 -17.14 5.92
CA GLN A 88 42.83 -17.81 6.43
C GLN A 88 41.57 -16.99 6.11
N LEU A 89 40.57 -17.64 5.53
CA LEU A 89 39.24 -17.09 5.29
C LEU A 89 38.27 -17.49 6.40
N TRP A 90 37.43 -16.54 6.80
CA TRP A 90 36.44 -16.67 7.86
C TRP A 90 35.04 -16.41 7.30
N SER A 91 34.07 -17.19 7.78
CA SER A 91 32.67 -17.10 7.36
C SER A 91 31.75 -17.40 8.54
N ASN A 92 30.67 -16.65 8.71
CA ASN A 92 29.64 -17.00 9.68
C ASN A 92 28.69 -18.05 9.09
N LYS A 93 28.51 -19.16 9.81
CA LYS A 93 27.69 -20.29 9.36
C LYS A 93 26.26 -19.89 9.03
N ARG A 94 25.60 -19.15 9.92
CA ARG A 94 24.19 -18.78 9.77
C ARG A 94 23.97 -17.82 8.60
N VAL A 95 24.85 -16.83 8.44
CA VAL A 95 24.80 -15.90 7.31
C VAL A 95 24.89 -16.65 5.97
N VAL A 96 25.75 -17.66 5.86
CA VAL A 96 25.86 -18.49 4.65
C VAL A 96 24.58 -19.28 4.41
N GLU A 97 24.06 -19.97 5.43
CA GLU A 97 22.85 -20.78 5.33
C GLU A 97 21.63 -19.95 4.89
N GLU A 98 21.42 -18.79 5.50
CA GLU A 98 20.33 -17.88 5.17
C GLU A 98 20.46 -17.31 3.74
N HIS A 99 21.67 -16.91 3.35
CA HIS A 99 21.90 -16.40 2.00
C HIS A 99 21.67 -17.47 0.94
N GLN A 100 22.09 -18.71 1.22
CA GLN A 100 21.85 -19.86 0.35
C GLN A 100 20.34 -20.16 0.25
N TYR A 101 19.64 -20.25 1.38
CA TYR A 101 18.19 -20.47 1.41
C TYR A 101 17.44 -19.45 0.56
N LEU A 102 17.71 -18.15 0.75
CA LEU A 102 17.09 -17.10 -0.04
C LEU A 102 17.45 -17.22 -1.52
N THR A 103 18.73 -17.48 -1.82
CA THR A 103 19.19 -17.66 -3.21
C THR A 103 18.44 -18.77 -3.91
N GLU A 104 18.26 -19.91 -3.26
CA GLU A 104 17.51 -21.05 -3.80
C GLU A 104 16.02 -20.73 -3.96
N LYS A 105 15.41 -20.07 -2.97
CA LYS A 105 14.01 -19.65 -3.00
C LYS A 105 13.72 -18.74 -4.19
N TYR A 106 14.54 -17.72 -4.41
CA TYR A 106 14.38 -16.81 -5.55
C TYR A 106 14.70 -17.49 -6.88
N ALA A 107 15.69 -18.40 -6.92
CA ALA A 107 15.98 -19.19 -8.12
C ALA A 107 14.80 -20.11 -8.50
N LYS A 108 14.17 -20.78 -7.53
CA LYS A 108 12.96 -21.59 -7.73
C LYS A 108 11.82 -20.75 -8.30
N ARG A 109 11.54 -19.58 -7.70
CA ARG A 109 10.52 -18.64 -8.19
C ARG A 109 10.80 -18.14 -9.60
N SER A 110 12.06 -17.80 -9.92
CA SER A 110 12.42 -17.38 -11.27
C SER A 110 12.24 -18.50 -12.29
N ARG A 111 12.66 -19.73 -11.99
CA ARG A 111 12.46 -20.89 -12.87
C ARG A 111 10.98 -21.15 -13.12
N ALA A 112 10.15 -21.14 -12.09
CA ALA A 112 8.70 -21.28 -12.24
C ALA A 112 8.09 -20.17 -13.11
N GLY A 113 8.53 -18.92 -12.93
CA GLY A 113 8.11 -17.79 -13.77
C GLY A 113 8.50 -17.95 -15.23
N LYS A 114 9.75 -18.37 -15.52
CA LYS A 114 10.21 -18.65 -16.89
C LYS A 114 9.44 -19.81 -17.52
N LEU A 115 9.24 -20.91 -16.80
CA LEU A 115 8.45 -22.05 -17.27
C LEU A 115 6.99 -21.65 -17.55
N GLY A 116 6.38 -20.84 -16.68
CA GLY A 116 5.03 -20.33 -16.90
C GLY A 116 4.92 -19.39 -18.10
N ALA A 117 5.94 -18.56 -18.34
CA ALA A 117 6.00 -17.72 -19.54
C ALA A 117 6.14 -18.56 -20.81
N ILE A 118 7.06 -19.53 -20.82
CA ILE A 118 7.25 -20.46 -21.94
C ILE A 118 5.94 -21.22 -22.21
N ALA A 119 5.28 -21.77 -21.19
CA ALA A 119 4.01 -22.48 -21.33
C ALA A 119 2.91 -21.60 -21.93
N LYS A 120 2.85 -20.31 -21.58
CA LYS A 120 1.91 -19.36 -22.21
C LYS A 120 2.25 -19.08 -23.68
N HIS A 121 3.53 -19.02 -24.03
CA HIS A 121 3.98 -18.79 -25.40
C HIS A 121 3.87 -20.03 -26.29
N SER A 122 4.01 -21.24 -25.73
CA SER A 122 3.96 -22.50 -26.46
C SER A 122 2.55 -23.13 -26.52
N ALA A 123 1.60 -22.69 -25.70
CA ALA A 123 0.22 -23.11 -25.80
C ALA A 123 -0.40 -22.59 -27.10
N SER A 124 -0.73 -23.51 -28.02
CA SER A 124 -1.64 -23.20 -29.13
C SER A 124 -3.05 -22.94 -28.56
N GLY A 125 -3.84 -22.08 -29.20
CA GLY A 125 -5.11 -21.54 -28.67
C GLY A 125 -6.18 -22.55 -28.23
N LYS A 126 -5.97 -23.87 -28.41
CA LYS A 126 -6.84 -24.95 -27.92
C LYS A 126 -6.66 -25.31 -26.44
N THR A 127 -5.50 -25.02 -25.83
CA THR A 127 -5.22 -25.36 -24.41
C THR A 127 -5.13 -24.14 -23.49
N MET A 128 -5.26 -22.93 -24.03
CA MET A 128 -5.36 -21.72 -23.21
C MET A 128 -6.77 -21.61 -22.63
N ALA A 129 -6.86 -21.36 -21.32
CA ALA A 129 -8.11 -20.88 -20.74
C ALA A 129 -8.54 -19.62 -21.51
N PRO A 130 -9.81 -19.49 -21.94
CA PRO A 130 -10.26 -18.35 -22.72
C PRO A 130 -9.92 -17.06 -21.98
N ILE A 131 -9.18 -16.16 -22.62
CA ILE A 131 -9.00 -14.80 -22.11
C ILE A 131 -10.40 -14.18 -22.13
N PRO A 132 -10.94 -13.69 -20.99
CA PRO A 132 -12.22 -13.00 -20.98
C PRO A 132 -12.12 -11.85 -21.99
N ASN A 133 -12.97 -11.90 -23.03
CA ASN A 133 -12.98 -10.88 -24.05
C ASN A 133 -13.29 -9.52 -23.40
N PRO A 134 -12.39 -8.51 -23.45
CA PRO A 134 -12.59 -7.26 -22.73
C PRO A 134 -13.80 -6.46 -23.23
N ASN A 135 -14.30 -6.80 -24.42
CA ASN A 135 -15.59 -6.35 -24.91
C ASN A 135 -16.43 -7.55 -25.37
N PRO A 136 -17.34 -8.08 -24.55
CA PRO A 136 -18.37 -8.97 -25.08
C PRO A 136 -19.17 -8.18 -26.11
N LYS A 137 -19.10 -8.55 -27.39
CA LYS A 137 -20.11 -8.14 -28.36
C LYS A 137 -21.44 -8.72 -27.85
N PRO A 138 -22.42 -7.90 -27.42
CA PRO A 138 -23.66 -8.44 -26.86
C PRO A 138 -24.48 -9.00 -28.02
N ASN A 139 -24.36 -10.30 -28.28
CA ASN A 139 -25.18 -10.99 -29.27
C ASN A 139 -26.43 -11.60 -28.60
N LYS A 140 -27.19 -10.72 -27.95
CA LYS A 140 -28.59 -10.82 -27.48
C LYS A 140 -28.81 -9.68 -26.50
N ASN A 141 -29.96 -9.00 -26.59
CA ASN A 141 -30.33 -8.06 -25.54
C ASN A 141 -30.51 -8.86 -24.25
N ILE A 142 -29.59 -8.67 -23.29
CA ILE A 142 -29.59 -9.38 -22.00
C ILE A 142 -30.53 -8.73 -20.99
N TYR A 143 -31.09 -7.57 -21.34
CA TYR A 143 -31.96 -6.76 -20.49
C TYR A 143 -33.43 -7.13 -20.75
N ASP A 144 -34.19 -7.31 -19.68
CA ASP A 144 -35.65 -7.47 -19.77
C ASP A 144 -36.34 -6.17 -20.24
N GLU A 145 -37.57 -6.31 -20.73
CA GLU A 145 -38.34 -5.19 -21.31
C GLU A 145 -38.63 -4.08 -20.29
N HIS A 146 -38.89 -4.44 -19.03
CA HIS A 146 -39.21 -3.50 -17.96
C HIS A 146 -38.00 -2.64 -17.61
N PHE A 147 -36.81 -3.25 -17.49
CA PHE A 147 -35.57 -2.51 -17.26
C PHE A 147 -35.19 -1.64 -18.46
N GLU A 148 -35.40 -2.11 -19.69
CA GLU A 148 -35.17 -1.30 -20.89
C GLU A 148 -36.07 -0.06 -20.93
N GLU A 149 -37.34 -0.21 -20.56
CA GLU A 149 -38.26 0.92 -20.45
C GLU A 149 -37.80 1.92 -19.36
N LEU A 150 -37.44 1.42 -18.17
CA LEU A 150 -36.92 2.24 -17.08
C LEU A 150 -35.69 3.02 -17.51
N TRP A 151 -34.70 2.32 -18.07
CA TRP A 151 -33.43 2.91 -18.49
C TRP A 151 -33.63 4.00 -19.53
N LYS A 152 -34.58 3.84 -20.46
CA LYS A 152 -34.91 4.86 -21.46
C LYS A 152 -35.48 6.14 -20.85
N LYS A 153 -36.24 6.03 -19.75
CA LYS A 153 -36.91 7.16 -19.06
C LYS A 153 -35.99 7.98 -18.15
N LEU A 154 -34.77 7.51 -17.84
CA LEU A 154 -33.82 8.26 -17.02
C LEU A 154 -33.26 9.47 -17.77
N SER A 155 -33.29 10.65 -17.13
CA SER A 155 -32.75 11.90 -17.66
C SER A 155 -31.22 11.86 -17.78
N ILE A 156 -30.54 11.28 -16.78
CA ILE A 156 -29.08 11.13 -16.74
C ILE A 156 -28.73 9.66 -16.48
N LYS A 157 -28.04 9.02 -17.44
CA LYS A 157 -27.65 7.60 -17.43
C LYS A 157 -26.22 7.41 -16.95
N ARG A 158 -25.93 7.78 -15.70
CA ARG A 158 -24.56 7.69 -15.19
C ARG A 158 -24.23 6.27 -14.73
N GLY A 159 -23.09 5.76 -15.18
CA GLY A 159 -22.56 4.44 -14.81
C GLY A 159 -22.86 3.34 -15.82
N SER A 160 -22.55 2.11 -15.45
CA SER A 160 -22.73 0.94 -16.32
C SER A 160 -24.19 0.47 -16.32
N LYS A 161 -24.81 0.41 -17.50
CA LYS A 161 -26.14 -0.19 -17.72
C LYS A 161 -26.20 -1.64 -17.21
N PHE A 162 -25.10 -2.38 -17.40
CA PHE A 162 -24.97 -3.76 -16.95
C PHE A 162 -24.99 -3.90 -15.43
N GLU A 163 -24.28 -3.04 -14.71
CA GLU A 163 -24.30 -3.07 -13.24
C GLU A 163 -25.64 -2.62 -12.67
N ALA A 164 -26.30 -1.64 -13.30
CA ALA A 164 -27.66 -1.25 -12.93
C ALA A 164 -28.65 -2.41 -13.10
N TYR A 165 -28.54 -3.15 -14.20
CA TYR A 165 -29.38 -4.32 -14.46
C TYR A 165 -29.20 -5.43 -13.43
N LYS A 166 -27.96 -5.75 -13.04
CA LYS A 166 -27.71 -6.74 -11.98
C LYS A 166 -28.38 -6.37 -10.66
N ILE A 167 -28.40 -5.08 -10.32
CA ILE A 167 -29.05 -4.58 -9.11
C ILE A 167 -30.58 -4.62 -9.28
N TRP A 168 -31.10 -4.22 -10.45
CA TRP A 168 -32.51 -4.33 -10.80
C TRP A 168 -33.04 -5.76 -10.61
N CYS A 169 -32.39 -6.78 -11.20
CA CYS A 169 -32.83 -8.18 -11.05
C CYS A 169 -32.85 -8.68 -9.59
N LYS A 170 -32.05 -8.08 -8.70
CA LYS A 170 -32.07 -8.42 -7.26
C LYS A 170 -33.22 -7.74 -6.51
N LEU A 171 -33.70 -6.62 -7.02
CA LEU A 171 -34.68 -5.75 -6.38
C LEU A 171 -36.07 -5.81 -7.02
N ASP A 172 -36.20 -6.42 -8.19
CA ASP A 172 -37.44 -6.50 -8.98
C ASP A 172 -38.64 -7.02 -8.16
N ASN A 173 -38.40 -8.01 -7.29
CA ASN A 173 -39.43 -8.55 -6.38
C ASN A 173 -39.66 -7.74 -5.09
N ILE A 174 -38.89 -6.68 -4.87
CA ILE A 174 -38.90 -5.87 -3.65
C ILE A 174 -39.47 -4.48 -3.91
N ILE A 175 -39.26 -3.94 -5.12
CA ILE A 175 -39.74 -2.62 -5.49
C ILE A 175 -41.24 -2.71 -5.79
N SER A 176 -42.06 -2.11 -4.94
CA SER A 176 -43.52 -2.01 -5.12
C SER A 176 -43.96 -0.87 -6.05
N LEU A 177 -43.01 -0.09 -6.56
CA LEU A 177 -43.24 1.05 -7.45
C LEU A 177 -43.25 0.62 -8.92
N SER A 178 -44.08 1.26 -9.73
CA SER A 178 -44.05 1.11 -11.18
C SER A 178 -42.78 1.72 -11.78
N ILE A 179 -42.41 1.23 -12.97
CA ILE A 179 -41.28 1.76 -13.76
C ILE A 179 -41.35 3.28 -13.93
N LYS A 180 -42.56 3.81 -14.14
CA LYS A 180 -42.80 5.25 -14.31
C LYS A 180 -42.51 6.01 -13.03
N GLU A 181 -42.94 5.50 -11.88
CA GLU A 181 -42.71 6.14 -10.58
C GLU A 181 -41.22 6.16 -10.22
N ILE A 182 -40.51 5.05 -10.42
CA ILE A 182 -39.06 4.97 -10.17
C ILE A 182 -38.31 5.98 -11.02
N ALA A 183 -38.62 6.06 -12.32
CA ALA A 183 -38.00 7.03 -13.22
C ALA A 183 -38.30 8.47 -12.81
N THR A 184 -39.55 8.76 -12.42
CA THR A 184 -39.97 10.09 -11.96
C THR A 184 -39.18 10.51 -10.72
N ILE A 185 -39.10 9.65 -9.69
CA ILE A 185 -38.38 9.96 -8.45
C ILE A 185 -36.90 10.22 -8.75
N TYR A 186 -36.24 9.31 -9.48
CA TYR A 186 -34.84 9.50 -9.84
C TYR A 186 -34.62 10.81 -10.61
N ASN A 187 -35.45 11.09 -11.62
CA ASN A 187 -35.30 12.30 -12.43
C ASN A 187 -35.54 13.58 -11.62
N ALA A 188 -36.47 13.56 -10.65
CA ALA A 188 -36.72 14.68 -9.75
C ALA A 188 -35.50 14.95 -8.85
N GLN A 189 -34.97 13.92 -8.19
CA GLN A 189 -33.80 14.04 -7.31
C GLN A 189 -32.55 14.53 -8.06
N MET A 190 -32.42 14.21 -9.35
CA MET A 190 -31.24 14.58 -10.15
C MET A 190 -31.37 15.92 -10.89
N LYS A 191 -32.53 16.60 -10.84
CA LYS A 191 -32.87 17.73 -11.72
C LYS A 191 -31.86 18.89 -11.69
N ASP A 192 -31.35 19.22 -10.51
CA ASP A 192 -30.45 20.37 -10.29
C ASP A 192 -29.02 19.95 -9.91
N ILE A 193 -28.68 18.66 -10.06
CA ILE A 193 -27.36 18.11 -9.74
C ILE A 193 -26.51 18.06 -11.01
N GLU A 194 -25.32 18.67 -10.98
CA GLU A 194 -24.38 18.55 -12.10
C GLU A 194 -24.07 17.07 -12.40
N ALA A 195 -23.97 16.73 -13.68
CA ALA A 195 -23.80 15.34 -14.14
C ALA A 195 -22.59 14.62 -13.50
N LYS A 196 -21.57 15.35 -13.00
CA LYS A 196 -20.38 14.83 -12.31
C LYS A 196 -20.57 14.50 -10.81
N PHE A 197 -21.69 14.92 -10.23
CA PHE A 197 -22.09 14.62 -8.85
C PHE A 197 -23.31 13.68 -8.75
N VAL A 198 -24.05 13.48 -9.83
CA VAL A 198 -25.11 12.46 -9.92
C VAL A 198 -24.54 11.08 -9.55
N PRO A 199 -25.09 10.32 -8.59
CA PRO A 199 -24.64 8.97 -8.30
C PRO A 199 -24.83 8.06 -9.53
N HIS A 200 -24.08 6.96 -9.61
CA HIS A 200 -24.40 5.93 -10.59
C HIS A 200 -25.80 5.36 -10.34
N PHE A 201 -26.57 5.09 -11.39
CA PHE A 201 -27.95 4.60 -11.23
C PHE A 201 -27.98 3.26 -10.45
N SER A 202 -26.97 2.41 -10.64
CA SER A 202 -26.79 1.18 -9.85
C SER A 202 -26.63 1.45 -8.36
N THR A 203 -25.89 2.50 -7.98
CA THR A 203 -25.71 2.94 -6.60
C THR A 203 -27.01 3.48 -6.02
N TRP A 204 -27.74 4.28 -6.81
CA TRP A 204 -29.04 4.82 -6.42
C TRP A 204 -30.05 3.70 -6.13
N LEU A 205 -30.12 2.69 -7.01
CA LEU A 205 -30.96 1.51 -6.79
C LEU A 205 -30.50 0.70 -5.57
N HIS A 206 -29.20 0.41 -5.46
CA HIS A 206 -28.68 -0.42 -4.38
C HIS A 206 -28.94 0.19 -2.99
N GLN A 207 -28.86 1.52 -2.89
CA GLN A 207 -29.12 2.26 -1.66
C GLN A 207 -30.60 2.56 -1.42
N ARG A 208 -31.50 2.03 -2.25
CA ARG A 208 -32.95 2.18 -2.12
C ARG A 208 -33.38 3.64 -2.03
N ARG A 209 -32.73 4.52 -2.79
CA ARG A 209 -32.93 5.98 -2.69
C ARG A 209 -34.31 6.45 -3.14
N TRP A 210 -35.12 5.56 -3.74
CA TRP A 210 -36.55 5.82 -3.99
C TRP A 210 -37.39 5.82 -2.71
N GLU A 211 -36.86 5.35 -1.58
CA GLU A 211 -37.52 5.35 -0.26
C GLU A 211 -37.24 6.65 0.52
N ILE A 212 -36.34 7.50 0.01
CA ILE A 212 -35.98 8.78 0.65
C ILE A 212 -37.02 9.83 0.26
N ASP A 213 -37.71 10.40 1.25
CA ASP A 213 -38.61 11.55 1.06
C ASP A 213 -37.79 12.79 0.68
N GLU A 214 -38.31 13.67 -0.18
CA GLU A 214 -37.65 14.92 -0.60
C GLU A 214 -37.31 15.81 0.62
N LYS A 215 -38.03 15.66 1.73
CA LYS A 215 -37.75 16.36 2.99
C LYS A 215 -36.54 15.81 3.76
N ASP A 216 -36.22 14.53 3.55
CA ASP A 216 -35.13 13.81 4.20
C ASP A 216 -33.86 13.76 3.34
N GLU A 217 -33.93 14.25 2.09
CA GLU A 217 -32.75 14.59 1.32
C GLU A 217 -31.97 15.66 2.08
N ARG A 218 -30.93 15.21 2.81
CA ARG A 218 -29.93 16.09 3.38
C ARG A 218 -29.39 16.92 2.23
N LYS A 219 -29.86 18.18 2.11
CA LYS A 219 -29.08 19.23 1.44
C LYS A 219 -27.68 19.06 1.98
N SER A 220 -26.72 18.81 1.10
CA SER A 220 -25.32 18.67 1.46
C SER A 220 -24.96 19.83 2.40
N ASP A 221 -24.91 19.54 3.70
CA ASP A 221 -24.50 20.46 4.76
C ASP A 221 -22.98 20.65 4.70
N SER A 222 -22.44 20.88 3.50
CA SER A 222 -21.15 21.49 3.32
C SER A 222 -21.28 23.00 3.52
N ALA A 223 -21.95 23.43 4.60
CA ALA A 223 -21.74 24.76 5.12
C ALA A 223 -20.25 24.82 5.49
N THR A 224 -19.51 25.67 4.79
CA THR A 224 -18.08 25.84 5.03
C THR A 224 -17.84 26.28 6.47
N ILE A 225 -16.61 26.12 6.98
CA ILE A 225 -16.24 26.59 8.32
C ILE A 225 -16.62 28.06 8.50
N ILE A 226 -16.48 28.85 7.43
CA ILE A 226 -16.89 30.26 7.38
C ILE A 226 -18.40 30.38 7.63
N ASP A 227 -19.23 29.66 6.89
CA ASP A 227 -20.70 29.69 7.06
C ASP A 227 -21.12 29.30 8.49
N LYS A 228 -20.45 28.30 9.08
CA LYS A 228 -20.71 27.87 10.47
C LYS A 228 -20.34 28.97 11.46
N MET A 229 -19.19 29.60 11.29
CA MET A 229 -18.70 30.65 12.17
C MET A 229 -19.51 31.94 12.06
N THR A 230 -19.93 32.32 10.84
CA THR A 230 -20.82 33.46 10.63
C THR A 230 -22.19 33.23 11.29
N ARG A 231 -22.75 32.01 11.24
CA ARG A 231 -23.96 31.66 12.01
C ARG A 231 -23.78 31.77 13.53
N LEU A 232 -22.57 31.55 14.02
CA LEU A 232 -22.21 31.71 15.44
C LEU A 232 -21.86 33.16 15.81
N GLY A 233 -22.02 34.10 14.88
CA GLY A 233 -21.79 35.54 15.10
C GLY A 233 -20.31 35.95 15.04
N PHE A 234 -19.48 35.20 14.33
CA PHE A 234 -18.10 35.59 14.03
C PHE A 234 -17.99 36.23 12.65
N ASP A 235 -17.32 37.37 12.56
CA ASP A 235 -17.06 38.07 11.30
C ASP A 235 -15.78 37.51 10.67
N PHE A 236 -15.89 36.93 9.47
CA PHE A 236 -14.70 36.46 8.73
C PHE A 236 -13.86 37.65 8.25
N THR A 237 -12.54 37.57 8.45
CA THR A 237 -11.61 38.63 8.05
C THR A 237 -10.83 38.26 6.81
N HIS A 238 -9.98 37.23 6.89
CA HIS A 238 -9.21 36.69 5.77
C HIS A 238 -8.76 35.24 6.04
N SER A 239 -8.16 34.63 5.03
CA SER A 239 -7.45 33.35 5.15
C SER A 239 -5.96 33.57 4.95
N GLU A 240 -5.13 32.87 5.72
CA GLU A 240 -3.67 32.85 5.54
C GLU A 240 -3.15 31.44 5.88
N ASP A 241 -2.24 30.93 5.05
CA ASP A 241 -1.70 29.55 5.11
C ASP A 241 -2.76 28.46 5.24
N ASN A 242 -2.89 27.85 6.42
CA ASN A 242 -3.89 26.81 6.74
C ASN A 242 -5.04 27.34 7.61
N PHE A 243 -5.03 28.61 7.98
CA PHE A 243 -5.98 29.20 8.91
C PHE A 243 -7.02 30.07 8.22
N ASN A 244 -8.20 30.14 8.82
CA ASN A 244 -9.21 31.18 8.61
C ASN A 244 -9.29 32.05 9.84
N TYR A 245 -9.25 33.36 9.65
CA TYR A 245 -9.30 34.35 10.73
C TYR A 245 -10.70 34.96 10.84
N PHE A 246 -11.11 35.18 12.07
CA PHE A 246 -12.41 35.69 12.45
C PHE A 246 -12.31 36.75 13.55
N LYS A 247 -13.26 37.66 13.62
CA LYS A 247 -13.39 38.65 14.68
C LYS A 247 -14.72 38.51 15.39
N LYS A 248 -14.71 38.59 16.72
CA LYS A 248 -15.92 38.64 17.55
C LYS A 248 -15.60 39.37 18.85
N ASP A 249 -16.49 40.25 19.30
CA ASP A 249 -16.34 40.99 20.56
C ASP A 249 -14.97 41.71 20.70
N ASN A 250 -14.50 42.34 19.63
CA ASN A 250 -13.19 43.00 19.51
C ASN A 250 -11.95 42.10 19.70
N LYS A 251 -12.13 40.77 19.77
CA LYS A 251 -11.04 39.79 19.76
C LYS A 251 -10.92 39.12 18.39
N GLN A 252 -9.71 38.68 18.08
CA GLN A 252 -9.39 37.93 16.87
C GLN A 252 -9.19 36.45 17.20
N TYR A 253 -9.68 35.60 16.32
CA TYR A 253 -9.65 34.15 16.43
C TYR A 253 -9.17 33.55 15.13
N LYS A 254 -8.52 32.39 15.19
CA LYS A 254 -8.12 31.62 14.02
C LYS A 254 -8.52 30.15 14.17
N ILE A 255 -8.86 29.53 13.05
CA ILE A 255 -9.25 28.12 12.97
C ILE A 255 -8.45 27.47 11.85
N ASP A 256 -7.80 26.34 12.14
CA ASP A 256 -7.15 25.52 11.13
C ASP A 256 -8.20 24.83 10.25
N ARG A 257 -8.09 24.99 8.92
CA ARG A 257 -9.00 24.42 7.92
C ARG A 257 -8.95 22.90 7.85
N TYR A 258 -7.87 22.29 8.35
CA TYR A 258 -7.61 20.86 8.25
C TYR A 258 -7.60 20.15 9.60
N ASP A 259 -7.72 20.89 10.71
CA ASP A 259 -7.95 20.29 12.03
C ASP A 259 -9.34 19.63 12.05
N LYS A 260 -9.37 18.33 12.35
CA LYS A 260 -10.62 17.57 12.41
C LYS A 260 -11.55 18.09 13.50
N GLU A 261 -11.00 18.64 14.58
CA GLU A 261 -11.76 19.17 15.71
C GLU A 261 -12.10 20.66 15.54
N HIS A 262 -11.50 21.33 14.54
CA HIS A 262 -11.70 22.76 14.23
C HIS A 262 -11.66 23.66 15.47
N MET A 263 -10.66 23.44 16.33
CA MET A 263 -10.55 24.21 17.57
C MET A 263 -10.35 25.70 17.28
N ILE A 264 -11.10 26.55 18.00
CA ILE A 264 -10.95 28.01 17.93
C ILE A 264 -9.75 28.40 18.78
N LEU A 265 -8.74 29.01 18.15
CA LEU A 265 -7.54 29.50 18.81
C LEU A 265 -7.61 31.04 18.87
N ASP A 266 -7.19 31.62 19.99
CA ASP A 266 -6.95 33.06 20.05
C ASP A 266 -5.80 33.41 19.07
N ALA A 267 -6.01 34.44 18.25
CA ALA A 267 -5.06 34.87 17.22
C ALA A 267 -4.04 35.88 17.75
#